data_AF-A0A842MZQ1-F1
#
_entry.id   AF-A0A842MZQ1-F1
#
_cell.length_a   1.000
_cell.length_b   1.000
_cell.length_c   1.000
_cell.angle_alpha   90.00
_cell.angle_beta   90.00
_cell.angle_gamma   90.00
#
_symmetry.space_group_name_H-M   'P 1'
#
loop_
_entity.id
_entity.type
_entity.pdbx_description
1 polymer ?
#
loop_
_entity_poly.entity_id
_entity_poly.type
_entity_poly.pdbx_seq_one_letter_code
_entity_poly.pdbx_strand_id
1 'polypeptide(L)' 'MKVEVIKRTENPLLKRVEVEFRIDHSGAPTPKRSEVKSQLASLLGISEDLLVIERFTSTHGR' A
#
# COMPACT_ATOMS: atom_id res chain seq x y z
N MET A 1 1.90 -4.00 -12.53
CA MET A 1 1.53 -3.56 -11.17
C MET A 1 2.54 -2.53 -10.73
N LYS A 2 2.15 -1.26 -10.73
CA LYS A 2 2.99 -0.13 -10.30
C LYS A 2 2.39 0.43 -9.03
N VAL A 3 3.16 0.46 -7.95
CA VAL A 3 2.72 1.03 -6.67
C VAL A 3 3.33 2.41 -6.55
N GLU A 4 2.48 3.42 -6.42
CA GLU A 4 2.86 4.80 -6.21
C GLU A 4 2.42 5.25 -4.82
N VAL A 5 3.35 5.75 -4.02
CA VAL A 5 3.05 6.36 -2.72
C VAL A 5 2.65 7.82 -2.96
N ILE A 6 1.40 8.16 -2.68
CA ILE A 6 0.85 9.50 -2.92
C ILE A 6 1.16 10.41 -1.73
N LYS A 7 0.98 9.88 -0.52
CA LYS A 7 1.07 10.69 0.70
C LYS A 7 1.63 9.88 1.84
N ARG A 8 2.49 10.52 2.61
CA ARG A 8 3.00 10.02 3.89
C ARG A 8 2.69 11.05 4.96
N THR A 9 1.94 10.65 5.97
CA THR A 9 1.57 11.49 7.11
C THR A 9 2.07 10.83 8.38
N GLU A 10 2.89 11.53 9.15
CA GLU A 10 3.38 11.03 10.44
C GLU A 10 2.41 11.45 11.54
N ASN A 11 1.89 10.49 12.30
CA ASN A 11 0.98 10.72 13.41
C ASN A 11 1.75 10.53 14.73
N PRO A 12 2.28 11.62 15.33
CA PRO A 12 3.09 11.53 16.55
C PRO A 12 2.27 11.11 17.77
N LEU A 13 0.95 11.34 17.78
CA LEU A 13 0.08 11.00 18.90
C LEU A 13 -0.15 9.49 18.99
N LEU A 14 -0.31 8.84 17.84
CA LEU A 14 -0.48 7.38 17.72
C LEU A 14 0.82 6.64 17.40
N LYS A 15 1.96 7.36 17.31
CA LYS A 15 3.28 6.83 16.93
C LYS A 15 3.25 5.94 15.68
N ARG A 16 2.42 6.31 14.69
CA ARG A 16 2.25 5.56 13.44
C ARG A 16 2.45 6.45 12.22
N VAL A 17 2.85 5.85 11.11
CA VAL A 17 2.95 6.53 9.82
C VAL A 17 1.81 6.05 8.94
N GLU A 18 0.99 6.99 8.50
CA GLU A 18 -0.11 6.73 7.58
C GLU A 18 0.38 6.96 6.15
N VAL A 19 0.21 5.94 5.31
CA VAL A 19 0.69 5.94 3.92
C VAL A 19 -0.49 5.72 3.00
N GLU A 20 -0.76 6.69 2.13
CA GLU A 20 -1.70 6.54 1.02
C GLU A 20 -0.93 6.09 -0.22
N PHE A 21 -1.38 5.01 -0.82
CA PHE A 21 -0.78 4.44 -2.02
C PHE A 21 -1.85 4.21 -3.10
N ARG A 22 -1.42 4.29 -4.35
CA ARG A 22 -2.19 3.93 -5.54
C ARG A 22 -1.52 2.76 -6.23
N ILE A 23 -2.33 1.85 -6.77
CA ILE A 23 -1.84 0.68 -7.49
C ILE A 23 -2.41 0.69 -8.89
N ASP A 24 -1.53 0.91 -9.86
CA ASP A 24 -1.86 0.76 -11.27
C ASP A 24 -1.62 -0.70 -11.68
N HIS A 25 -2.71 -1.40 -11.93
CA HIS A 25 -2.73 -2.80 -12.36
C HIS A 25 -3.43 -2.95 -13.72
N SER A 26 -3.04 -2.11 -14.69
CA SER A 26 -3.57 -2.14 -16.06
C SER A 26 -3.44 -3.53 -16.69
N GLY A 27 -4.58 -4.14 -17.03
CA GLY A 27 -4.68 -5.45 -17.70
C GLY A 27 -4.36 -6.67 -16.82
N ALA A 28 -4.08 -6.46 -15.53
CA ALA A 28 -3.83 -7.53 -14.57
C ALA A 28 -5.04 -7.67 -13.62
N PRO A 29 -5.26 -8.86 -13.03
CA PRO A 29 -6.26 -9.01 -11.98
C PRO A 29 -5.92 -8.10 -10.78
N THR A 30 -6.95 -7.78 -9.99
CA THR A 30 -6.78 -7.05 -8.72
C THR A 30 -5.72 -7.78 -7.87
N PRO A 31 -4.62 -7.11 -7.49
CA PRO A 31 -3.51 -7.78 -6.84
C PRO A 31 -3.88 -8.29 -5.46
N LYS A 32 -3.20 -9.35 -5.03
CA LYS A 32 -3.42 -9.94 -3.70
C LYS A 32 -2.85 -9.04 -2.62
N ARG A 33 -3.50 -9.00 -1.47
CA ARG A 33 -3.04 -8.22 -0.31
C ARG A 33 -1.60 -8.54 0.11
N SER A 34 -1.18 -9.81 -0.01
CA SER A 34 0.18 -10.25 0.30
C SER A 34 1.23 -9.65 -0.63
N GLU A 35 0.96 -9.59 -1.93
CA GLU A 35 1.87 -9.02 -2.93
C GLU A 35 2.00 -7.50 -2.78
N VAL A 36 0.88 -6.84 -2.46
CA VAL A 36 0.89 -5.40 -2.17
C VAL A 36 1.71 -5.11 -0.92
N LYS A 37 1.55 -5.94 0.12
CA LYS A 37 2.25 -5.83 1.39
C LYS A 37 3.76 -5.98 1.22
N SER A 38 4.22 -6.98 0.46
CA SER A 38 5.65 -7.19 0.20
C SER A 38 6.27 -6.07 -0.66
N GLN A 39 5.53 -5.55 -1.64
CA GLN A 39 5.99 -4.41 -2.44
C GLN A 39 6.07 -3.13 -1.61
N LEU A 40 5.07 -2.83 -0.78
CA LEU A 40 5.10 -1.68 0.12
C LEU A 40 6.22 -1.79 1.16
N ALA A 41 6.43 -2.98 1.73
CA ALA A 41 7.53 -3.26 2.65
C ALA A 41 8.89 -3.00 1.98
N SER A 42 9.07 -3.46 0.74
CA SER A 42 10.29 -3.23 -0.04
C SER A 42 10.51 -1.75 -0.38
N LEU A 43 9.45 -1.03 -0.73
CA LEU A 43 9.50 0.41 -1.05
C LEU A 43 9.79 1.28 0.17
N LEU A 44 9.25 0.91 1.34
CA LEU A 44 9.40 1.67 2.58
C LEU A 44 10.61 1.21 3.41
N GLY A 45 11.21 0.05 3.10
CA GLY A 45 12.30 -0.55 3.86
C GLY A 45 11.88 -1.01 5.27
N ILE A 46 10.61 -1.39 5.45
CA ILE A 46 10.02 -1.76 6.74
C ILE A 46 9.67 -3.26 6.73
N SER A 47 9.72 -3.93 7.89
CA SER A 47 9.25 -5.30 8.02
C SER A 47 7.77 -5.43 7.67
N GLU A 48 7.42 -6.52 6.98
CA GLU A 48 6.02 -6.87 6.70
C GLU A 48 5.18 -6.97 7.98
N ASP A 49 5.75 -7.39 9.11
CA ASP A 49 5.01 -7.54 10.36
C ASP A 49 4.46 -6.23 10.91
N LEU A 50 5.12 -5.11 10.61
CA LEU A 50 4.72 -3.78 11.06
C LEU A 50 3.75 -3.09 10.09
N LEU A 51 3.50 -3.70 8.92
CA LEU A 51 2.68 -3.10 7.86
C LEU A 51 1.26 -3.68 7.87
N VAL A 52 0.28 -2.80 8.06
CA VAL A 52 -1.14 -3.13 8.10
C VAL A 52 -1.88 -2.34 7.04
N ILE A 53 -2.62 -3.04 6.16
CA ILE A 53 -3.47 -2.42 5.14
C ILE A 53 -4.88 -2.30 5.72
N GLU A 54 -5.32 -1.08 6.01
CA GLU A 54 -6.64 -0.82 6.59
C GLU A 54 -7.76 -0.97 5.56
N ARG A 55 -7.58 -0.38 4.36
CA ARG A 55 -8.58 -0.43 3.29
C ARG A 55 -7.91 -0.72 1.96
N PHE A 56 -8.50 -1.65 1.21
CA PHE A 56 -8.05 -2.03 -0.11
C PHE A 56 -9.28 -2.07 -1.03
N THR A 57 -9.42 -1.05 -1.87
CA THR A 57 -10.52 -0.95 -2.83
C THR A 57 -9.94 -0.77 -4.23
N SER A 58 -10.49 -1.51 -5.18
CA SER A 58 -10.20 -1.33 -6.60
C SER A 58 -11.45 -0.77 -7.26
N THR A 59 -11.28 0.26 -8.07
CA THR A 59 -12.39 0.82 -8.85
C THR A 59 -12.69 -0.13 -10.00
N HIS A 60 -13.96 -0.50 -10.20
CA HIS A 60 -14.33 -1.45 -11.25
C HIS A 60 -14.05 -0.88 -12.65
N GLY A 61 -13.38 -1.67 -13.51
CA GLY A 61 -13.19 -1.36 -14.93
C GLY A 61 -11.96 -0.50 -15.28
N ARG A 62 -10.96 -0.38 -14.40
CA ARG A 62 -9.69 0.31 -14.65
C ARG A 62 -8.49 -0.45 -14.13
#